data_AF-A0A9E3NU12-F1
#
_entry.id   AF-A0A9E3NU12-F1
#
_cell.length_a   1.000
_cell.length_b   1.000
_cell.length_c   1.000
_cell.angle_alpha   90.00
_cell.angle_beta   90.00
_cell.angle_gamma   90.00
#
_symmetry.space_group_name_H-M   'P 1'
#
loop_
_entity.id
_entity.type
_entity.pdbx_description
1 polymer ?
#
loop_
_entity_poly.entity_id
_entity_poly.type
_entity_poly.pdbx_seq_one_letter_code
_entity_poly.pdbx_strand_id
1 'polypeptide(L)'
;MRPVVWLIAIALLACASPARADYALDALDREGPEQGKKPVCSREDLVTYRGTTLKYAAPASVHRAFAERLARFEKIVEEVAIEVYGRAPSRLHHAGGFMCRTSWRGRMSEHAFGNALDVAGFSFTAMSKADLARAKARGLDLEASRRRAFRVDVGDTWRENGKADAKRFFALLLARTRPRHDLFRGIIGPPDPAHTTHLHLDAGRWAFSRYVSPG
;
A
#
# COMPACT_ATOMS: atom_id res chain seq x y z
N MET A 1 59.89 17.29 39.16
CA MET A 1 59.23 17.05 37.87
C MET A 1 57.99 16.20 38.14
N ARG A 2 56.77 16.74 37.96
CA ARG A 2 55.50 16.03 38.23
C ARG A 2 54.89 15.63 36.88
N PRO A 3 54.41 14.39 36.68
CA PRO A 3 53.81 14.00 35.41
C PRO A 3 52.41 14.60 35.28
N VAL A 4 52.15 15.24 34.14
CA VAL A 4 50.81 15.74 33.76
C VAL A 4 50.06 14.58 33.12
N VAL A 5 49.03 14.09 33.79
CA VAL A 5 48.11 13.07 33.25
C VAL A 5 47.05 13.79 32.42
N TRP A 6 47.04 13.54 31.10
CA TRP A 6 46.00 14.01 30.20
C TRP A 6 44.77 13.10 30.28
N LEU A 7 43.68 13.59 30.88
CA LEU A 7 42.39 12.93 30.83
C LEU A 7 41.70 13.27 29.49
N ILE A 8 41.65 12.29 28.59
CA ILE A 8 40.85 12.38 27.37
C ILE A 8 39.39 12.18 27.76
N ALA A 9 38.59 13.25 27.73
CA ALA A 9 37.15 13.17 27.87
C ALA A 9 36.55 12.63 26.57
N ILE A 10 36.12 11.37 26.58
CA ILE A 10 35.34 10.78 25.49
C ILE A 10 33.92 11.32 25.61
N ALA A 11 33.56 12.28 24.76
CA ALA A 11 32.18 12.73 24.62
C ALA A 11 31.36 11.59 23.98
N LEU A 12 30.57 10.89 24.79
CA LEU A 12 29.53 9.98 24.31
C LEU A 12 28.44 10.82 23.62
N LEU A 13 28.53 10.94 22.29
CA LEU A 13 27.43 11.42 21.49
C LEU A 13 26.30 10.38 21.58
N ALA A 14 25.32 10.63 22.44
CA ALA A 14 24.09 9.86 22.44
C ALA A 14 23.39 10.10 21.11
N CYS A 15 23.33 9.08 20.24
CA CYS A 15 22.42 9.08 19.10
C CYS A 15 21.00 9.19 19.65
N ALA A 16 20.42 10.38 19.62
CA ALA A 16 18.99 10.54 19.80
C ALA A 16 18.32 9.83 18.62
N SER A 17 17.80 8.63 18.85
CA SER A 17 16.89 7.97 17.91
C SER A 17 15.78 8.96 17.61
N PRO A 18 15.49 9.29 16.33
CA PRO A 18 14.33 10.11 16.03
C PRO A 18 13.12 9.42 16.65
N ALA A 19 12.40 10.13 17.51
CA ALA A 19 11.12 9.66 18.02
C ALA A 19 10.31 9.21 16.81
N ARG A 20 9.86 7.95 16.84
CA ARG A 20 9.00 7.37 15.81
C ARG A 20 7.89 8.39 15.62
N ALA A 21 7.76 9.00 14.43
CA ALA A 21 6.69 9.96 14.21
C ALA A 21 5.38 9.26 14.55
N ASP A 22 4.72 9.71 15.62
CA ASP A 22 3.49 9.09 16.11
C ASP A 22 2.45 9.19 15.00
N TYR A 23 2.06 8.04 14.46
CA TYR A 23 1.02 8.01 13.46
C TYR A 23 -0.32 8.30 14.16
N ALA A 24 -1.05 9.33 13.71
CA ALA A 24 -2.23 9.84 14.44
C ALA A 24 -3.26 8.75 14.84
N LEU A 25 -3.46 7.74 13.99
CA LEU A 25 -4.43 6.66 14.27
C LEU A 25 -3.87 5.55 15.18
N ASP A 26 -2.61 5.62 15.59
CA ASP A 26 -2.03 4.74 16.59
C ASP A 26 -2.55 5.05 17.98
N ALA A 27 -3.15 6.22 18.25
CA ALA A 27 -3.77 6.49 19.56
C ALA A 27 -5.18 5.91 19.68
N LEU A 28 -5.87 5.66 18.57
CA LEU A 28 -7.29 5.30 18.55
C LEU A 28 -7.56 3.89 19.11
N ASP A 29 -8.58 3.77 19.93
CA ASP A 29 -9.04 2.49 20.46
C ASP A 29 -9.64 1.62 19.34
N ARG A 30 -9.31 0.33 19.38
CA ARG A 30 -9.77 -0.68 18.43
C ARG A 30 -10.70 -1.70 19.10
N GLU A 31 -11.09 -1.48 20.35
CA GLU A 31 -12.12 -2.29 20.98
C GLU A 31 -13.46 -2.13 20.28
N GLY A 32 -14.18 -3.25 20.17
CA GLY A 32 -15.50 -3.28 19.59
C GLY A 32 -16.55 -2.64 20.48
N PRO A 33 -17.76 -2.41 19.94
CA PRO A 33 -18.90 -2.10 20.79
C PRO A 33 -19.21 -3.28 21.73
N GLU A 34 -19.90 -3.01 22.84
CA GLU A 34 -20.46 -4.07 23.68
C GLU A 34 -21.31 -5.05 22.85
N GLN A 35 -21.41 -6.30 23.33
CA GLN A 35 -22.14 -7.34 22.62
C GLN A 35 -23.58 -6.90 22.29
N GLY A 36 -23.98 -7.10 21.02
CA GLY A 36 -25.29 -6.71 20.52
C GLY A 36 -25.43 -5.24 20.13
N LYS A 37 -24.45 -4.37 20.42
CA LYS A 37 -24.44 -2.97 19.98
C LYS A 37 -23.78 -2.83 18.61
N LYS A 38 -24.21 -1.82 17.84
CA LYS A 38 -23.60 -1.46 16.55
C LYS A 38 -22.34 -0.62 16.77
N PRO A 39 -21.32 -0.73 15.90
CA PRO A 39 -20.14 0.11 15.99
C PRO A 39 -20.49 1.57 15.71
N VAL A 40 -19.85 2.48 16.44
CA VAL A 40 -19.91 3.92 16.20
C VAL A 40 -18.55 4.36 15.65
N CYS A 41 -18.56 5.04 14.50
CA CYS A 41 -17.34 5.46 13.81
C CYS A 41 -17.35 6.96 13.59
N SER A 42 -16.22 7.62 13.90
CA SER A 42 -16.03 9.03 13.56
C SER A 42 -15.89 9.20 12.05
N ARG A 43 -16.37 10.35 11.55
CA ARG A 43 -16.23 10.77 10.14
C ARG A 43 -15.47 12.08 9.97
N GLU A 44 -15.06 12.71 11.08
CA GLU A 44 -14.53 14.09 11.11
C GLU A 44 -13.29 14.28 10.22
N ASP A 45 -12.38 13.30 10.23
CA ASP A 45 -11.12 13.35 9.49
C ASP A 45 -11.11 12.55 8.17
N LEU A 46 -12.29 12.12 7.71
CA LEU A 46 -12.41 11.45 6.42
C LEU A 46 -12.32 12.46 5.29
N VAL A 47 -11.49 12.14 4.30
CA VAL A 47 -11.32 12.91 3.07
C VAL A 47 -11.75 12.08 1.87
N THR A 48 -12.26 12.76 0.85
CA THR A 48 -12.49 12.17 -0.47
C THR A 48 -11.17 12.15 -1.23
N TYR A 49 -10.47 11.02 -1.18
CA TYR A 49 -9.18 10.83 -1.81
C TYR A 49 -9.34 10.37 -3.27
N ARG A 50 -8.72 11.09 -4.21
CA ARG A 50 -8.81 10.84 -5.66
C ARG A 50 -7.47 10.39 -6.27
N GLY A 51 -6.44 10.28 -5.44
CA GLY A 51 -5.05 10.10 -5.84
C GLY A 51 -4.28 11.40 -5.96
N THR A 52 -2.96 11.31 -5.87
CA THR A 52 -2.02 12.43 -6.05
C THR A 52 -1.26 12.30 -7.36
N THR A 53 -0.56 11.19 -7.54
CA THR A 53 0.23 10.88 -8.74
C THR A 53 -0.51 9.88 -9.61
N LEU A 54 -1.20 8.94 -8.99
CA LEU A 54 -2.00 7.94 -9.66
C LEU A 54 -3.47 8.22 -9.41
N LYS A 55 -4.23 8.50 -10.48
CA LYS A 55 -5.67 8.72 -10.38
C LYS A 55 -6.38 7.46 -9.94
N TYR A 56 -7.39 7.59 -9.09
CA TYR A 56 -8.25 6.46 -8.74
C TYR A 56 -9.42 6.37 -9.74
N ALA A 57 -9.92 5.16 -9.99
CA ALA A 57 -11.08 4.93 -10.85
C ALA A 57 -12.37 5.48 -10.24
N ALA A 58 -12.51 5.36 -8.92
CA ALA A 58 -13.50 6.01 -8.09
C ALA A 58 -12.80 6.67 -6.89
N PRO A 59 -13.32 7.76 -6.32
CA PRO A 59 -12.76 8.31 -5.08
C PRO A 59 -12.90 7.32 -3.93
N ALA A 60 -11.89 7.26 -3.05
CA ALA A 60 -11.95 6.54 -1.80
C ALA A 60 -12.21 7.51 -0.64
N SER A 61 -13.09 7.15 0.30
CA SER A 61 -13.19 7.84 1.58
C SER A 61 -12.16 7.26 2.53
N VAL A 62 -11.20 8.04 3.02
CA VAL A 62 -10.11 7.57 3.91
C VAL A 62 -9.74 8.65 4.91
N HIS A 63 -9.08 8.30 6.01
CA HIS A 63 -8.58 9.29 6.95
C HIS A 63 -7.46 10.14 6.32
N ARG A 64 -7.39 11.44 6.64
CA ARG A 64 -6.35 12.35 6.13
C ARG A 64 -4.91 11.82 6.30
N ALA A 65 -4.57 11.31 7.49
CA ALA A 65 -3.26 10.74 7.77
C ALA A 65 -2.96 9.46 6.96
N PHE A 66 -3.99 8.69 6.60
CA PHE A 66 -3.84 7.52 5.73
C PHE A 66 -3.67 7.93 4.26
N ALA A 67 -4.31 9.02 3.82
CA ALA A 67 -4.15 9.56 2.48
C ALA A 67 -2.67 9.91 2.15
N GLU A 68 -1.90 10.39 3.12
CA GLU A 68 -0.46 10.65 2.95
C GLU A 68 0.33 9.36 2.68
N ARG A 69 -0.05 8.25 3.33
CA ARG A 69 0.54 6.92 3.09
C ARG A 69 0.20 6.42 1.69
N LEU A 70 -1.05 6.63 1.26
CA LEU A 70 -1.48 6.30 -0.10
C LEU A 70 -0.71 7.09 -1.16
N ALA A 71 -0.46 8.39 -0.94
CA ALA A 71 0.33 9.20 -1.88
C ALA A 71 1.75 8.65 -2.08
N ARG A 72 2.40 8.15 -1.02
CA ARG A 72 3.70 7.47 -1.10
C ARG A 72 3.60 6.11 -1.79
N PHE A 73 2.55 5.34 -1.51
CA PHE A 73 2.29 4.07 -2.18
C PHE A 73 2.10 4.23 -3.71
N GLU A 74 1.41 5.29 -4.14
CA GLU A 74 1.22 5.58 -5.58
C GLU A 74 2.53 5.74 -6.34
N LYS A 75 3.56 6.32 -5.70
CA LYS A 75 4.90 6.43 -6.30
C LYS A 75 5.54 5.06 -6.52
N ILE A 76 5.43 4.16 -5.54
CA ILE A 76 5.92 2.78 -5.68
C ILE A 76 5.17 2.06 -6.81
N VAL A 77 3.85 2.23 -6.89
CA VAL A 77 3.05 1.67 -7.98
C VAL A 77 3.55 2.16 -9.34
N GLU A 78 3.76 3.47 -9.49
CA GLU A 78 4.28 4.07 -10.72
C GLU A 78 5.65 3.50 -11.09
N GLU A 79 6.59 3.45 -10.14
CA GLU A 79 7.94 2.92 -10.36
C GLU A 79 7.93 1.44 -10.79
N VAL A 80 7.18 0.60 -10.08
CA VAL A 80 7.07 -0.83 -10.40
C VAL A 80 6.38 -1.02 -11.75
N ALA A 81 5.32 -0.27 -12.03
CA ALA A 81 4.63 -0.33 -13.32
C ALA A 81 5.54 0.08 -14.48
N ILE A 82 6.33 1.14 -14.32
CA ILE A 82 7.29 1.60 -15.32
C ILE A 82 8.40 0.57 -15.53
N GLU A 83 8.82 -0.14 -14.49
CA GLU A 83 9.78 -1.25 -14.60
C GLU A 83 9.21 -2.46 -15.35
N VAL A 84 7.96 -2.83 -15.11
CA VAL A 84 7.37 -4.06 -15.68
C VAL A 84 6.75 -3.81 -17.05
N TYR A 85 6.09 -2.66 -17.24
CA TYR A 85 5.28 -2.35 -18.42
C TYR A 85 5.77 -1.14 -19.22
N GLY A 86 6.88 -0.52 -18.80
CA GLY A 86 7.45 0.65 -19.48
C GLY A 86 6.65 1.94 -19.34
N ARG A 87 5.55 1.93 -18.58
CA ARG A 87 4.67 3.08 -18.37
C ARG A 87 3.96 3.05 -17.02
N ALA A 88 3.53 4.22 -16.56
CA ALA A 88 2.70 4.36 -15.37
C ALA A 88 1.27 3.83 -15.61
N PRO A 89 0.56 3.37 -14.57
CA PRO A 89 -0.86 3.08 -14.67
C PRO A 89 -1.66 4.38 -14.82
N SER A 90 -2.78 4.27 -15.52
CA SER A 90 -3.73 5.36 -15.72
C SER A 90 -4.78 5.46 -14.60
N ARG A 91 -5.13 4.33 -13.97
CA ARG A 91 -6.08 4.26 -12.86
C ARG A 91 -5.72 3.17 -11.85
N LEU A 92 -5.93 3.46 -10.57
CA LEU A 92 -6.04 2.47 -9.49
C LEU A 92 -7.51 2.09 -9.28
N HIS A 93 -7.80 0.80 -9.16
CA HIS A 93 -9.11 0.27 -8.80
C HIS A 93 -9.10 -0.27 -7.38
N HIS A 94 -10.14 0.02 -6.61
CA HIS A 94 -10.28 -0.44 -5.23
C HIS A 94 -11.70 -0.93 -4.95
N ALA A 95 -11.86 -1.79 -3.95
CA ALA A 95 -13.14 -2.30 -3.46
C ALA A 95 -13.70 -1.49 -2.28
N GLY A 96 -12.88 -0.66 -1.62
CA GLY A 96 -13.37 0.22 -0.55
C GLY A 96 -12.27 0.90 0.25
N GLY A 97 -12.66 1.98 0.93
CA GLY A 97 -11.88 2.69 1.96
C GLY A 97 -12.63 2.62 3.29
N PHE A 98 -13.18 3.72 3.78
CA PHE A 98 -13.98 3.75 5.00
C PHE A 98 -15.20 2.83 4.94
N MET A 99 -15.38 2.01 5.97
CA MET A 99 -16.55 1.17 6.21
C MET A 99 -16.73 0.96 7.71
N CYS A 100 -17.82 1.47 8.28
CA CYS A 100 -18.06 1.37 9.72
C CYS A 100 -18.49 -0.07 10.09
N ARG A 101 -17.53 -0.90 10.48
CA ARG A 101 -17.72 -2.30 10.85
C ARG A 101 -16.70 -2.80 11.87
N THR A 102 -17.04 -3.87 12.55
CA THR A 102 -16.08 -4.68 13.31
C THR A 102 -15.46 -5.76 12.43
N SER A 103 -14.33 -6.30 12.88
CA SER A 103 -13.80 -7.58 12.44
C SER A 103 -14.66 -8.74 12.96
N TRP A 104 -14.44 -9.93 12.43
CA TRP A 104 -15.09 -11.15 12.91
C TRP A 104 -14.78 -11.48 14.38
N ARG A 105 -13.70 -10.92 14.95
CA ARG A 105 -13.31 -11.06 16.37
C ARG A 105 -13.89 -9.96 17.26
N GLY A 106 -14.84 -9.17 16.77
CA GLY A 106 -15.50 -8.10 17.53
C GLY A 106 -14.71 -6.78 17.59
N ARG A 107 -13.39 -6.78 17.41
CA ARG A 107 -12.58 -5.54 17.37
C ARG A 107 -12.96 -4.64 16.20
N MET A 108 -12.81 -3.31 16.33
CA MET A 108 -13.01 -2.37 15.23
C MET A 108 -12.05 -2.65 14.07
N SER A 109 -12.57 -2.65 12.84
CA SER A 109 -11.76 -2.81 11.62
C SER A 109 -10.97 -1.53 11.31
N GLU A 110 -9.80 -1.64 10.67
CA GLU A 110 -9.07 -0.45 10.21
C GLU A 110 -9.87 0.38 9.17
N HIS A 111 -10.78 -0.26 8.42
CA HIS A 111 -11.73 0.46 7.57
C HIS A 111 -12.68 1.36 8.37
N ALA A 112 -13.00 1.02 9.62
CA ALA A 112 -13.89 1.82 10.46
C ALA A 112 -13.25 3.16 10.86
N PHE A 113 -11.93 3.29 10.72
CA PHE A 113 -11.18 4.52 10.95
C PHE A 113 -10.79 5.21 9.63
N GLY A 114 -11.16 4.66 8.47
CA GLY A 114 -10.63 5.11 7.18
C GLY A 114 -9.11 4.86 7.03
N ASN A 115 -8.58 3.89 7.79
CA ASN A 115 -7.15 3.56 7.88
C ASN A 115 -6.77 2.33 7.05
N ALA A 116 -7.60 2.00 6.05
CA ALA A 116 -7.41 0.87 5.16
C ALA A 116 -7.95 1.17 3.76
N LEU A 117 -7.39 0.47 2.77
CA LEU A 117 -7.84 0.47 1.38
C LEU A 117 -7.74 -0.94 0.79
N ASP A 118 -8.80 -1.38 0.12
CA ASP A 118 -8.84 -2.68 -0.58
C ASP A 118 -8.50 -2.48 -2.06
N VAL A 119 -7.25 -2.69 -2.48
CA VAL A 119 -6.80 -2.48 -3.87
C VAL A 119 -7.16 -3.69 -4.74
N ALA A 120 -7.95 -3.47 -5.79
CA ALA A 120 -8.43 -4.52 -6.70
C ALA A 120 -7.57 -4.68 -7.97
N GLY A 121 -6.91 -3.62 -8.43
CA GLY A 121 -6.13 -3.69 -9.67
C GLY A 121 -5.74 -2.34 -10.27
N PHE A 122 -5.17 -2.36 -11.47
CA PHE A 122 -4.67 -1.18 -12.17
C PHE A 122 -5.01 -1.22 -13.66
N SER A 123 -5.41 -0.07 -14.22
CA SER A 123 -5.61 0.08 -15.67
C SER A 123 -4.48 0.84 -16.31
N PHE A 124 -4.13 0.44 -17.53
CA PHE A 124 -3.11 1.02 -18.38
C PHE A 124 -3.74 1.48 -19.68
N THR A 125 -3.40 2.69 -20.13
CA THR A 125 -3.73 3.15 -21.49
C THR A 125 -2.79 2.53 -22.52
N ALA A 126 -3.07 2.72 -23.81
CA ALA A 126 -2.10 2.38 -24.85
C ALA A 126 -0.79 3.17 -24.65
N MET A 127 0.33 2.54 -25.02
CA MET A 127 1.65 3.16 -24.95
C MET A 127 1.74 4.33 -25.92
N SER A 128 2.24 5.46 -25.44
CA SER A 128 2.69 6.54 -26.31
C SER A 128 4.00 6.17 -27.03
N LYS A 129 4.40 6.95 -28.04
CA LYS A 129 5.73 6.81 -28.67
C LYS A 129 6.86 6.92 -27.64
N ALA A 130 6.69 7.78 -26.63
CA ALA A 130 7.67 7.95 -25.57
C ALA A 130 7.75 6.73 -24.64
N ASP A 131 6.60 6.11 -24.31
CA ASP A 131 6.57 4.84 -23.55
C ASP A 131 7.30 3.73 -24.31
N LEU A 132 7.03 3.60 -25.62
CA LEU A 132 7.68 2.59 -26.46
C LEU A 132 9.20 2.80 -26.52
N ALA A 133 9.66 4.05 -26.65
CA ALA A 133 11.07 4.39 -26.63
C ALA A 133 11.72 4.05 -25.29
N ARG A 134 11.08 4.37 -24.16
CA ARG A 134 11.57 3.98 -22.82
C ARG A 134 11.64 2.46 -22.65
N ALA A 135 10.60 1.74 -23.04
CA ALA A 135 10.58 0.28 -22.94
C ALA A 135 11.73 -0.34 -23.76
N LYS A 136 11.93 0.12 -25.01
CA LYS A 136 13.04 -0.30 -25.86
C LYS A 136 14.40 0.02 -25.23
N ALA A 137 14.60 1.23 -24.70
CA ALA A 137 15.85 1.63 -24.06
C ALA A 137 16.19 0.79 -22.82
N ARG A 138 15.17 0.21 -22.18
CA ARG A 138 15.30 -0.71 -21.03
C ARG A 138 15.36 -2.18 -21.42
N GLY A 139 15.35 -2.49 -22.71
CA GLY A 139 15.33 -3.88 -23.19
C GLY A 139 14.06 -4.65 -22.82
N LEU A 140 12.94 -3.97 -22.59
CA LEU A 140 11.68 -4.64 -22.30
C LEU A 140 11.08 -5.22 -23.59
N ASP A 141 11.03 -6.56 -23.66
CA ASP A 141 10.29 -7.26 -24.71
C ASP A 141 8.81 -7.40 -24.32
N LEU A 142 8.04 -6.34 -24.59
CA LEU A 142 6.61 -6.32 -24.29
C LEU A 142 5.79 -6.94 -25.43
N GLU A 143 4.94 -7.91 -25.09
CA GLU A 143 3.91 -8.45 -25.97
C GLU A 143 3.07 -7.33 -26.60
N ALA A 144 2.60 -7.54 -27.83
CA ALA A 144 1.72 -6.59 -28.51
C ALA A 144 0.47 -6.23 -27.68
N SER A 145 -0.04 -7.19 -26.90
CA SER A 145 -1.17 -7.01 -25.98
C SER A 145 -0.88 -5.93 -24.93
N ARG A 146 0.36 -5.86 -24.43
CA ARG A 146 0.80 -4.90 -23.40
C ARG A 146 1.16 -3.53 -23.95
N ARG A 147 1.25 -3.39 -25.27
CA ARG A 147 1.40 -2.08 -25.94
C ARG A 147 0.06 -1.34 -26.06
N ARG A 148 -1.06 -2.07 -26.03
CA ARG A 148 -2.43 -1.52 -26.03
C ARG A 148 -2.92 -1.23 -24.61
N ALA A 149 -4.13 -0.69 -24.48
CA ALA A 149 -4.77 -0.54 -23.18
C ALA A 149 -5.10 -1.93 -22.58
N PHE A 150 -4.86 -2.09 -21.28
CA PHE A 150 -5.17 -3.33 -20.57
C PHE A 150 -5.41 -3.05 -19.08
N ARG A 151 -5.81 -4.09 -18.35
CA ARG A 151 -5.99 -4.06 -16.91
C ARG A 151 -5.29 -5.26 -16.27
N VAL A 152 -4.76 -5.07 -15.08
CA VAL A 152 -4.27 -6.15 -14.21
C VAL A 152 -5.09 -6.14 -12.93
N ASP A 153 -5.70 -7.28 -12.63
CA ASP A 153 -6.56 -7.47 -11.47
C ASP A 153 -5.90 -8.43 -10.48
N VAL A 154 -6.04 -8.15 -9.18
CA VAL A 154 -5.50 -9.01 -8.12
C VAL A 154 -6.12 -10.40 -8.23
N GLY A 155 -7.43 -10.49 -8.38
CA GLY A 155 -8.15 -11.76 -8.47
C GLY A 155 -7.72 -12.64 -9.65
N ASP A 156 -7.43 -12.04 -10.81
CA ASP A 156 -6.98 -12.80 -11.99
C ASP A 156 -5.49 -13.16 -11.91
N THR A 157 -4.68 -12.32 -11.25
CA THR A 157 -3.25 -12.54 -11.11
C THR A 157 -2.94 -13.78 -10.25
N TRP A 158 -3.72 -14.00 -9.19
CA TRP A 158 -3.51 -15.12 -8.26
C TRP A 158 -4.11 -16.46 -8.73
N ARG A 159 -4.79 -16.48 -9.87
CA ARG A 159 -5.21 -17.74 -10.50
C ARG A 159 -3.99 -18.49 -11.01
N GLU A 160 -4.12 -19.81 -11.12
CA GLU A 160 -3.07 -20.68 -11.67
C GLU A 160 -2.59 -20.17 -13.04
N ASN A 161 -3.54 -19.82 -13.92
CA ASN A 161 -3.31 -19.29 -15.26
C ASN A 161 -3.11 -17.76 -15.32
N GLY A 162 -2.88 -17.09 -14.18
CA GLY A 162 -2.56 -15.67 -14.13
C GLY A 162 -1.34 -15.34 -15.00
N LYS A 163 -1.37 -14.19 -15.67
CA LYS A 163 -0.33 -13.80 -16.63
C LYS A 163 1.00 -13.54 -15.91
N ALA A 164 2.10 -14.09 -16.41
CA ALA A 164 3.42 -14.02 -15.77
C ALA A 164 3.89 -12.58 -15.49
N ASP A 165 3.58 -11.65 -16.39
CA ASP A 165 3.91 -10.24 -16.23
C ASP A 165 3.07 -9.55 -15.14
N ALA A 166 1.79 -9.91 -15.00
CA ALA A 166 0.94 -9.47 -13.89
C ALA A 166 1.42 -10.03 -12.55
N LYS A 167 1.81 -11.31 -12.51
CA LYS A 167 2.40 -11.92 -11.31
C LYS A 167 3.70 -11.21 -10.93
N ARG A 168 4.60 -10.98 -11.90
CA ARG A 168 5.83 -10.17 -11.69
C ARG A 168 5.52 -8.77 -11.15
N PHE A 169 4.54 -8.07 -11.71
CA PHE A 169 4.14 -6.73 -11.25
C PHE A 169 3.71 -6.73 -9.79
N PHE A 170 2.80 -7.61 -9.40
CA PHE A 170 2.32 -7.66 -8.02
C PHE A 170 3.36 -8.21 -7.05
N ALA A 171 4.21 -9.16 -7.46
CA ALA A 171 5.32 -9.65 -6.65
C ALA A 171 6.31 -8.52 -6.31
N LEU A 172 6.72 -7.71 -7.29
CA LEU A 172 7.59 -6.56 -7.07
C LEU A 172 6.92 -5.46 -6.24
N LEU A 173 5.64 -5.19 -6.50
CA LEU A 173 4.88 -4.20 -5.74
C LEU A 173 4.81 -4.59 -4.25
N LEU A 174 4.49 -5.85 -3.96
CA LEU A 174 4.46 -6.38 -2.60
C LEU A 174 5.87 -6.37 -1.99
N ALA A 175 6.91 -6.78 -2.71
CA ALA A 175 8.29 -6.77 -2.22
C ALA A 175 8.78 -5.37 -1.81
N ARG A 176 8.40 -4.31 -2.55
CA ARG A 176 8.76 -2.92 -2.21
C ARG A 176 7.89 -2.32 -1.10
N THR A 177 6.65 -2.75 -1.00
CA THR A 177 5.68 -2.18 -0.06
C THR A 177 5.76 -2.85 1.31
N ARG A 178 5.92 -4.17 1.35
CA ARG A 178 5.91 -4.99 2.57
C ARG A 178 6.88 -4.55 3.69
N PRO A 179 8.14 -4.14 3.40
CA PRO A 179 9.07 -3.69 4.46
C PRO A 179 8.81 -2.25 4.92
N ARG A 180 7.95 -1.49 4.23
CA ARG A 180 7.70 -0.07 4.46
C ARG A 180 6.54 0.14 5.44
N HIS A 181 6.81 0.04 6.74
CA HIS A 181 5.80 0.25 7.78
C HIS A 181 5.30 1.70 7.88
N ASP A 182 5.99 2.64 7.21
CA ASP A 182 5.55 4.01 6.96
C ASP A 182 4.47 4.08 5.86
N LEU A 183 4.20 2.99 5.14
CA LEU A 183 3.08 2.81 4.21
C LEU A 183 2.00 1.97 4.89
N PHE A 184 2.24 0.66 4.98
CA PHE A 184 1.27 -0.30 5.51
C PHE A 184 1.93 -1.19 6.54
N ARG A 185 1.14 -1.57 7.54
CA ARG A 185 1.54 -2.50 8.59
C ARG A 185 0.78 -3.81 8.43
N GLY A 186 -0.47 -3.77 8.00
CA GLY A 186 -1.22 -4.95 7.57
C GLY A 186 -1.34 -5.04 6.05
N ILE A 187 -1.02 -6.21 5.50
CA ILE A 187 -1.29 -6.57 4.10
C ILE A 187 -1.96 -7.94 4.08
N ILE A 188 -3.17 -8.01 3.53
CA ILE A 188 -3.90 -9.27 3.33
C ILE A 188 -4.22 -9.39 1.84
N GLY A 189 -4.10 -10.58 1.30
CA GLY A 189 -4.40 -10.85 -0.10
C GLY A 189 -4.70 -12.32 -0.34
N PRO A 190 -4.85 -12.74 -1.60
CA PRO A 190 -5.12 -14.14 -1.90
C PRO A 190 -3.96 -15.03 -1.40
N PRO A 191 -4.26 -16.28 -0.96
CA PRO A 191 -5.53 -16.99 -1.11
C PRO A 191 -6.51 -16.82 0.07
N ASP A 192 -6.41 -15.76 0.87
CA ASP A 192 -7.42 -15.50 1.90
C ASP A 192 -8.83 -15.47 1.28
N PRO A 193 -9.79 -16.30 1.76
CA PRO A 193 -11.16 -16.34 1.24
C PRO A 193 -11.88 -14.99 1.20
N ALA A 194 -11.62 -14.11 2.16
CA ALA A 194 -12.22 -12.77 2.23
C ALA A 194 -11.50 -11.75 1.32
N HIS A 195 -10.31 -12.07 0.82
CA HIS A 195 -9.45 -11.18 0.04
C HIS A 195 -8.96 -11.84 -1.25
N THR A 196 -9.80 -12.67 -1.87
CA THR A 196 -9.45 -13.39 -3.12
C THR A 196 -9.34 -12.49 -4.33
N THR A 197 -9.92 -11.29 -4.29
CA THR A 197 -10.02 -10.37 -5.43
C THR A 197 -9.30 -9.04 -5.23
N HIS A 198 -8.68 -8.83 -4.07
CA HIS A 198 -8.06 -7.56 -3.71
C HIS A 198 -6.95 -7.75 -2.68
N LEU A 199 -6.09 -6.74 -2.55
CA LEU A 199 -5.15 -6.58 -1.46
C LEU A 199 -5.74 -5.61 -0.45
N HIS A 200 -6.01 -6.07 0.77
CA HIS A 200 -6.29 -5.18 1.89
C HIS A 200 -4.99 -4.60 2.42
N LEU A 201 -4.91 -3.27 2.43
CA LEU A 201 -3.75 -2.51 2.87
C LEU A 201 -4.18 -1.61 4.03
N ASP A 202 -3.58 -1.79 5.20
CA ASP A 202 -3.91 -0.99 6.39
C ASP A 202 -2.67 -0.50 7.13
N ALA A 203 -2.86 0.53 7.96
CA ALA A 203 -1.82 1.06 8.85
C ALA A 203 -2.21 0.87 10.33
N GLY A 204 -2.74 -0.30 10.68
CA GLY A 204 -3.07 -0.65 12.07
C GLY A 204 -1.84 -0.70 12.99
N ARG A 205 -2.05 -0.89 14.30
CA ARG A 205 -0.94 -0.85 15.29
C ARG A 205 0.13 -1.92 15.04
N TRP A 206 -0.28 -3.09 14.58
CA TRP A 206 0.58 -4.26 14.48
C TRP A 206 0.97 -4.55 13.04
N ALA A 207 2.23 -4.88 12.81
CA ALA A 207 2.69 -5.31 11.51
C ALA A 207 2.38 -6.80 11.30
N PHE A 208 1.72 -7.14 10.21
CA PHE A 208 1.42 -8.51 9.82
C PHE A 208 1.26 -8.62 8.30
N SER A 209 1.39 -9.83 7.77
CA SER A 209 1.02 -10.09 6.39
C SER A 209 0.47 -11.48 6.20
N ARG A 210 -0.56 -11.56 5.37
CA ARG A 210 -1.28 -12.80 5.07
C ARG A 210 -1.66 -12.80 3.60
N TYR A 211 -0.70 -13.17 2.78
CA TYR A 211 -0.84 -13.37 1.35
C TYR A 211 0.26 -14.34 0.91
N VAL A 212 0.08 -14.94 -0.26
CA VAL A 212 1.17 -15.64 -0.96
C VAL A 212 1.63 -14.75 -2.10
N SER A 213 2.94 -14.60 -2.31
CA SER A 213 3.43 -13.85 -3.48
C SER A 213 2.92 -14.54 -4.75
N PRO A 214 2.37 -13.80 -5.72
CA PRO A 214 1.99 -14.39 -6.98
C PRO A 214 3.29 -14.83 -7.67
N GLY A 215 3.40 -16.14 -7.96
CA GLY A 215 4.62 -16.79 -8.43
C GLY A 215 5.17 -16.24 -9.74
#